data_AF-A0A090QBX8-F1
#
_entry.id   AF-A0A090QBX8-F1
#
_cell.length_a   1.000
_cell.length_b   1.000
_cell.length_c   1.000
_cell.angle_alpha   90.00
_cell.angle_beta   90.00
_cell.angle_gamma   90.00
#
_symmetry.space_group_name_H-M   'P 1'
#
loop_
_entity.id
_entity.type
_entity.pdbx_description
1 polymer ?
#
loop_
_entity_poly.entity_id
_entity_poly.type
_entity_poly.pdbx_seq_one_letter_code
_entity_poly.pdbx_strand_id
1 'polypeptide(L)' 'MYVSYGVGIAFAVATYVILLFLGVADNPLTIFIAIVAVLALTFPPYIGAVSKAIWHIFF' A
#
# COMPACT_ATOMS: atom_id res chain seq x y z
N MET A 1 7.54 2.87 13.90
CA MET A 1 6.30 3.57 13.47
C MET A 1 6.42 4.22 12.09
N TYR A 2 7.57 4.81 11.73
CA TYR A 2 7.78 5.42 10.40
C TYR A 2 7.89 4.42 9.24
N VAL A 3 8.57 3.28 9.44
CA VAL A 3 8.79 2.30 8.36
C VAL A 3 7.46 1.70 7.88
N SER A 4 6.57 1.31 8.79
CA SER A 4 5.25 0.78 8.44
C SER A 4 4.35 1.79 7.74
N TYR A 5 4.48 3.08 8.07
CA TYR A 5 3.80 4.14 7.36
C TYR A 5 4.31 4.27 5.92
N GLY A 6 5.64 4.31 5.73
CA GLY A 6 6.26 4.36 4.40
C GLY A 6 5.91 3.16 3.53
N VAL A 7 5.91 1.95 4.11
CA VAL A 7 5.47 0.73 3.41
C VAL A 7 3.99 0.85 3.02
N GLY A 8 3.12 1.33 3.92
CA GLY A 8 1.72 1.57 3.60
C GLY A 8 1.52 2.54 2.43
N ILE A 9 2.28 3.64 2.38
CA ILE A 9 2.25 4.56 1.23
C ILE A 9 2.68 3.86 -0.06
N ALA A 10 3.74 3.03 -0.01
CA ALA A 10 4.18 2.29 -1.20
C ALA A 10 3.08 1.37 -1.75
N PHE A 11 2.32 0.68 -0.88
CA PHE A 11 1.16 -0.11 -1.28
C PHE A 11 0.07 0.76 -1.92
N ALA A 12 -0.29 1.89 -1.30
CA ALA A 12 -1.31 2.79 -1.84
C ALA A 12 -0.94 3.34 -3.23
N VAL A 13 0.32 3.75 -3.41
CA VAL A 13 0.84 4.23 -4.70
C VAL A 13 0.84 3.11 -5.73
N ALA A 14 1.30 1.90 -5.37
CA ALA A 14 1.29 0.75 -6.27
C ALA A 14 -0.14 0.41 -6.72
N THR A 15 -1.12 0.42 -5.81
CA THR A 15 -2.53 0.22 -6.15
C THR A 15 -3.01 1.25 -7.17
N TYR A 16 -2.75 2.53 -6.94
CA TYR A 16 -3.14 3.59 -7.89
C TYR A 16 -2.48 3.41 -9.27
N VAL A 17 -1.19 3.11 -9.32
CA VAL A 17 -0.46 2.88 -10.57
C VAL A 17 -1.02 1.65 -11.32
N ILE A 18 -1.38 0.58 -10.61
CA ILE A 18 -2.04 -0.59 -11.22
C ILE A 18 -3.39 -0.20 -11.80
N LEU A 19 -4.21 0.57 -11.08
CA LEU A 19 -5.51 1.05 -11.60
C LEU A 19 -5.33 1.93 -12.84
N LEU A 20 -4.29 2.76 -12.89
CA LEU A 20 -3.94 3.55 -14.08
C LEU A 20 -3.61 2.65 -15.27
N PHE A 21 -2.77 1.63 -15.09
CA PHE A 21 -2.42 0.69 -16.16
C PHE A 21 -3.62 -0.14 -16.64
N LEU A 22 -4.56 -0.45 -15.75
CA LEU A 22 -5.80 -1.15 -16.07
C LEU A 22 -6.86 -0.25 -16.72
N GLY A 23 -6.63 1.07 -16.79
CA GLY A 23 -7.57 2.03 -17.38
C GLY A 23 -8.83 2.27 -16.53
N VAL A 24 -8.79 1.97 -15.22
CA VAL A 24 -9.93 2.05 -14.29
C VAL A 24 -9.70 3.08 -13.16
N ALA A 25 -8.76 4.01 -13.37
CA ALA A 25 -8.44 5.11 -12.46
C ALA A 25 -9.14 6.42 -12.86
N ASP A 26 -10.41 6.33 -13.26
CA ASP A 26 -11.24 7.45 -13.74
C ASP A 26 -12.15 8.03 -12.64
N ASN A 27 -12.56 7.20 -11.67
CA ASN A 27 -13.43 7.61 -10.57
C ASN A 27 -12.67 7.71 -9.23
N PRO A 28 -12.64 8.88 -8.57
CA PRO A 28 -11.97 9.07 -7.29
C PRO A 28 -12.46 8.14 -6.16
N LEU A 29 -13.77 7.84 -6.13
CA LEU A 29 -14.35 6.95 -5.12
C LEU A 29 -13.89 5.50 -5.35
N THR A 30 -13.82 5.04 -6.60
CA THR A 30 -13.28 3.72 -6.96
C THR A 30 -11.82 3.59 -6.53
N ILE A 31 -11.00 4.60 -6.83
CA ILE A 31 -9.58 4.63 -6.43
C ILE A 31 -9.44 4.59 -4.91
N PHE A 32 -10.22 5.42 -4.20
CA PHE A 32 -10.21 5.46 -2.74
C PHE A 32 -10.57 4.10 -2.13
N ILE A 33 -11.68 3.50 -2.57
CA ILE A 33 -12.14 2.20 -2.08
C ILE A 33 -11.09 1.12 -2.35
N ALA A 34 -10.49 1.11 -3.54
CA ALA A 34 -9.46 0.14 -3.90
C ALA A 34 -8.19 0.28 -3.02
N ILE A 35 -7.72 1.51 -2.78
CA ILE A 35 -6.58 1.75 -1.89
C ILE A 35 -6.91 1.31 -0.46
N VAL A 36 -8.07 1.69 0.08
CA VAL A 36 -8.49 1.29 1.43
C VAL A 36 -8.61 -0.23 1.54
N ALA A 37 -9.18 -0.90 0.53
CA ALA A 37 -9.29 -2.35 0.50
C ALA A 37 -7.91 -3.03 0.51
N VAL A 38 -6.97 -2.56 -0.31
CA VAL A 38 -5.60 -3.10 -0.33
C VAL A 38 -4.91 -2.88 1.01
N LEU A 39 -5.00 -1.68 1.59
CA LEU A 39 -4.41 -1.41 2.91
C LEU A 39 -5.03 -2.29 4.00
N ALA A 40 -6.35 -2.47 4.01
CA ALA A 40 -7.03 -3.32 4.98
C ALA A 40 -6.67 -4.81 4.85
N LEU A 41 -6.43 -5.30 3.62
CA LEU A 41 -6.06 -6.69 3.37
C LEU A 41 -4.58 -6.97 3.65
N THR A 42 -3.72 -5.97 3.43
CA THR A 42 -2.26 -6.11 3.58
C THR A 42 -1.79 -5.76 5.00
N PHE A 43 -2.59 -5.01 5.74
CA PHE A 43 -2.37 -4.72 7.15
C PHE A 43 -3.10 -5.75 8.03
N PRO A 44 -2.45 -6.39 9.03
CA PRO A 44 -1.03 -6.34 9.38
C PRO A 44 -0.05 -7.34 8.70
N PRO A 45 -0.47 -8.45 8.03
CA PRO A 45 0.46 -9.56 7.76
C PRO A 45 1.63 -9.17 6.85
N TYR A 46 1.40 -8.34 5.83
CA TYR A 46 2.44 -7.96 4.87
C TYR A 46 3.16 -6.68 5.27
N ILE A 47 2.40 -5.62 5.56
CA ILE A 47 2.99 -4.32 5.92
C ILE A 47 3.87 -4.48 7.16
N GLY A 48 3.42 -5.22 8.18
CA GLY A 48 4.20 -5.47 9.38
C GLY A 48 5.44 -6.33 9.16
N ALA A 49 5.34 -7.38 8.33
CA ALA A 49 6.47 -8.26 8.02
C ALA A 49 7.56 -7.52 7.22
N VAL A 50 7.18 -6.82 6.15
CA VAL A 50 8.09 -6.03 5.33
C VAL A 50 8.74 -4.92 6.17
N SER A 51 7.97 -4.25 7.03
CA SER A 51 8.51 -3.21 7.89
C SER A 51 9.57 -3.73 8.86
N LYS A 52 9.37 -4.91 9.44
CA LYS A 52 10.37 -5.56 10.30
C LYS A 52 11.62 -5.95 9.52
N ALA A 53 11.45 -6.52 8.32
CA ALA A 53 12.59 -6.86 7.46
C ALA A 53 13.42 -5.63 7.08
N ILE A 54 12.78 -4.55 6.64
CA ILE A 54 13.46 -3.28 6.33
C ILE A 54 14.16 -2.73 7.57
N TRP A 55 13.49 -2.75 8.73
CA TRP A 55 14.10 -2.27 9.97
C TRP A 55 15.42 -2.98 10.25
N HIS A 56 15.46 -4.31 10.18
CA HIS A 56 16.65 -5.11 10.47
C HIS A 56 17.78 -4.96 9.43
N ILE A 57 17.47 -4.52 8.21
CA ILE A 57 18.46 -4.34 7.15
C ILE A 57 19.17 -2.97 7.28
N PHE A 58 18.45 -1.96 7.75
CA PHE A 58 18.93 -0.56 7.76
C PHE A 58 19.27 -0.02 9.15
N PHE A 59 18.83 -0.67 10.24
CA PHE A 59 19.04 -0.25 11.63
C PHE A 59 19.39 -1.44 12.53
#